data_AF-A0A3N5YYI7-F1
#
_entry.id   AF-A0A3N5YYI7-F1
#
_cell.length_a   1.000
_cell.length_b   1.000
_cell.length_c   1.000
_cell.angle_alpha   90.00
_cell.angle_beta   90.00
_cell.angle_gamma   90.00
#
_symmetry.space_group_name_H-M   'P 1'
#
loop_
_entity.id
_entity.type
_entity.pdbx_description
1 polymer ?
#
loop_
_entity_poly.entity_id
_entity_poly.type
_entity_poly.pdbx_seq_one_letter_code
_entity_poly.pdbx_strand_id
1 'polypeptide(L)' 'MFGALALMCAVGLTGCARGCTSSRPPIHLNPIMDDQPKVLVQTGSDFFFDGASMREPVPGTVPIG' A
#
# COMPACT_ATOMS: atom_id res chain seq x y z
N MET A 1 31.95 -12.89 -35.31
CA MET A 1 31.34 -13.92 -34.44
C MET A 1 31.55 -13.63 -32.95
N PHE A 2 32.78 -13.35 -32.48
CA PHE A 2 33.06 -13.06 -31.06
C PHE A 2 32.38 -11.79 -30.50
N GLY A 3 32.27 -10.72 -31.29
CA GLY A 3 31.61 -9.47 -30.84
C GLY A 3 30.11 -9.62 -30.58
N ALA A 4 29.42 -10.41 -31.38
CA ALA A 4 27.99 -10.69 -31.19
C ALA A 4 27.74 -11.53 -29.92
N LEU A 5 28.62 -12.51 -29.68
CA LEU A 5 28.57 -13.34 -28.47
C LEU A 5 28.84 -12.50 -27.20
N ALA A 6 29.85 -11.63 -27.24
CA ALA A 6 30.17 -10.74 -26.13
C ALA A 6 29.02 -9.76 -25.82
N LEU A 7 28.39 -9.20 -26.86
CA LEU A 7 27.22 -8.33 -26.71
C LEU A 7 26.02 -9.08 -26.11
N MET A 8 25.77 -10.32 -26.56
CA MET A 8 24.68 -11.14 -26.05
C MET A 8 24.89 -11.54 -24.58
N CYS A 9 26.13 -11.84 -24.19
CA CYS A 9 26.50 -12.07 -22.78
C CYS A 9 26.32 -10.81 -21.93
N ALA A 10 26.74 -9.64 -22.42
CA ALA A 10 26.57 -8.39 -21.69
C ALA A 10 25.07 -8.07 -21.44
N VAL A 11 24.23 -8.22 -22.47
CA VAL A 11 22.78 -8.01 -22.35
C VAL A 11 22.12 -9.07 -21.47
N GLY A 12 22.56 -10.33 -21.52
CA GLY A 12 22.04 -11.39 -20.66
C GLY A 12 22.36 -11.17 -19.17
N LEU A 13 23.53 -10.61 -18.87
CA LEU A 13 23.96 -10.32 -17.49
C LEU A 13 23.33 -9.04 -16.93
N THR A 14 23.07 -8.01 -17.75
CA THR A 14 22.44 -6.76 -17.29
C THR A 14 20.91 -6.75 -17.41
N GLY A 15 20.32 -7.57 -18.29
CA GLY A 15 18.89 -7.60 -18.59
C GLY A 15 18.04 -8.40 -17.59
N CYS A 16 18.66 -9.10 -16.63
CA CYS A 16 17.98 -10.00 -15.70
C CYS A 16 17.70 -9.37 -14.33
N ALA A 17 17.16 -8.16 -14.27
CA ALA A 17 16.58 -7.60 -13.03
C ALA A 17 15.26 -8.29 -12.63
N ARG A 18 15.14 -9.60 -12.87
CA ARG A 18 14.02 -10.42 -12.38
C ARG A 18 14.19 -10.57 -10.87
N GLY A 19 13.21 -10.09 -10.11
CA GLY A 19 13.23 -10.16 -8.64
C GLY A 19 13.59 -8.84 -7.93
N CYS A 20 13.83 -7.75 -8.67
CA CYS A 20 13.87 -6.43 -8.05
C CYS A 20 12.46 -6.06 -7.56
N THR A 21 12.23 -6.14 -6.26
CA THR A 21 10.96 -5.74 -5.63
C THR A 21 10.93 -4.23 -5.42
N SER A 22 9.75 -3.64 -5.55
CA SER A 22 9.53 -2.25 -5.17
C SER A 22 9.44 -2.15 -3.65
N SER A 23 10.09 -1.15 -3.06
CA SER A 23 9.87 -0.75 -1.66
C SER A 23 8.61 0.10 -1.48
N ARG A 24 8.06 0.63 -2.58
CA ARG A 24 6.79 1.38 -2.58
C ARG A 24 5.60 0.42 -2.53
N PRO A 25 4.46 0.87 -2.00
CA PRO A 25 3.20 0.15 -2.15
C PRO A 25 2.95 -0.28 -3.61
N PRO A 26 2.34 -1.45 -3.83
CA PRO A 26 1.97 -1.89 -5.18
C PRO A 26 1.11 -0.86 -5.91
N ILE A 27 1.22 -0.83 -7.24
CA ILE A 27 0.39 0.02 -8.08
C ILE A 27 -1.05 -0.44 -7.96
N HIS A 28 -1.93 0.48 -7.59
CA HIS A 28 -3.34 0.21 -7.43
C HIS A 28 -4.11 0.54 -8.72
N LEU A 29 -4.32 -0.46 -9.56
CA LEU A 29 -4.83 -0.25 -10.93
C LEU A 29 -6.28 0.28 -10.96
N ASN A 30 -7.12 -0.16 -10.02
CA ASN A 30 -8.52 0.21 -9.97
C ASN A 30 -8.92 0.61 -8.54
N PRO A 31 -8.71 1.88 -8.12
CA PRO A 31 -8.85 2.28 -6.73
C PRO A 31 -10.27 2.62 -6.26
N ILE A 32 -11.27 2.45 -7.13
CA ILE A 32 -12.57 3.13 -6.94
C ILE A 32 -13.25 2.69 -5.65
N MET A 33 -13.04 1.44 -5.18
CA MET A 33 -13.79 0.84 -4.07
C MET A 33 -12.93 0.30 -2.91
N ASP A 34 -11.62 0.50 -2.92
CA ASP A 34 -10.78 0.11 -1.78
C ASP A 34 -10.73 1.24 -0.75
N ASP A 35 -10.55 2.48 -1.22
CA ASP A 35 -10.59 3.69 -0.39
C ASP A 35 -11.98 4.33 -0.45
N GLN A 36 -12.92 3.69 0.24
CA GLN A 36 -14.30 4.16 0.29
C GLN A 36 -14.44 5.36 1.23
N PRO A 37 -15.37 6.31 0.96
CA PRO A 37 -15.65 7.45 1.83
C PRO A 37 -16.47 7.06 3.08
N LYS A 38 -16.16 5.91 3.68
CA LYS A 38 -16.73 5.43 4.93
C LYS A 38 -15.67 5.50 6.02
N VAL A 39 -16.09 5.86 7.22
CA VAL A 39 -15.20 5.89 8.38
C VAL A 39 -15.14 4.48 8.96
N LEU A 40 -13.94 3.88 8.98
CA LEU A 40 -13.71 2.55 9.53
C LEU A 40 -13.16 2.65 10.96
N VAL A 41 -13.20 1.53 11.68
CA VAL A 41 -12.55 1.43 12.99
C VAL A 41 -11.03 1.60 12.84
N GLN A 42 -10.40 2.27 13.80
CA GLN A 42 -8.94 2.47 13.84
C GLN A 42 -8.35 3.19 12.61
N THR A 43 -9.12 4.04 11.93
CA THR A 43 -8.61 4.91 10.87
C THR A 43 -8.37 6.33 11.37
N GLY A 44 -7.57 7.09 10.62
CA GLY A 44 -7.43 8.53 10.85
C GLY A 44 -8.75 9.28 10.59
N SER A 45 -8.89 10.45 11.21
CA SER A 45 -9.96 11.40 10.96
C SER A 45 -9.42 12.82 10.95
N ASP A 46 -9.66 13.57 9.86
CA ASP A 46 -9.32 14.99 9.79
C ASP A 46 -10.40 15.90 10.39
N PHE A 47 -11.52 15.32 10.85
CA PHE A 47 -12.65 16.06 11.41
C PHE A 47 -12.50 16.31 12.91
N PHE A 48 -11.99 15.32 13.65
CA PHE A 48 -11.85 15.42 15.10
C PHE A 48 -10.47 15.90 15.52
N PHE A 49 -10.40 16.65 16.62
CA PHE A 49 -9.15 17.28 17.08
C PHE A 49 -8.03 16.29 17.41
N ASP A 50 -8.39 15.05 17.77
CA ASP A 50 -7.49 13.98 18.20
C ASP A 50 -7.08 13.04 17.05
N GLY A 51 -7.56 13.29 15.83
CA GLY A 51 -7.15 12.54 14.65
C GLY A 51 -7.71 11.12 14.55
N ALA A 52 -8.55 10.68 15.49
CA ALA A 52 -9.07 9.31 15.51
C ALA A 52 -10.48 9.21 14.91
N SER A 53 -10.78 8.13 14.21
CA SER A 53 -12.15 7.83 13.78
C SER A 53 -13.01 7.29 14.92
N MET A 54 -12.40 6.47 15.78
CA MET A 54 -13.03 5.86 16.95
C MET A 54 -13.34 6.93 17.98
N ARG A 55 -14.56 6.93 18.52
CA ARG A 55 -14.97 7.82 19.62
C ARG A 55 -15.10 7.00 20.89
N GLU A 56 -14.66 7.57 22.01
CA GLU A 56 -14.89 6.95 23.31
C GLU A 56 -16.39 7.04 23.66
N PRO A 57 -17.01 5.95 24.15
CA PRO A 57 -18.35 6.01 24.68
C PRO A 57 -18.44 7.04 25.82
N VAL A 58 -19.60 7.66 25.97
CA VAL A 58 -19.83 8.59 27.09
C VAL A 58 -19.61 7.85 28.42
N PRO A 59 -18.93 8.44 29.42
CA PRO A 59 -18.71 7.79 30.71
C PRO A 59 -20.03 7.31 31.34
N GLY A 60 -20.03 6.07 31.84
CA GLY A 60 -21.22 5.42 32.40
C GLY A 60 -22.10 4.69 31.37
N THR A 61 -21.71 4.65 30.09
CA THR A 61 -22.36 3.80 29.08
C THR A 61 -22.24 2.33 29.47
N VAL A 62 -23.39 1.63 29.54
CA VAL A 62 -23.46 0.18 29.78
C VAL A 62 -23.81 -0.54 28.48
N PRO A 63 -22.98 -1.48 27.98
CA PRO A 63 -23.29 -2.22 26.76
C PRO A 63 -24.41 -3.25 26.98
N ILE A 64 -25.14 -3.58 25.91
CA ILE A 64 -26.05 -4.73 25.88
C ILE A 64 -25.27 -5.99 25.47
N GLY A 65 -25.48 -7.09 26.20
CA GLY A 65 -24.87 -8.40 25.97
C GLY A 65 -25.87 -9.53 26.13
#